data_AF-A0A1B8U266-F1
#
_entry.id   AF-A0A1B8U266-F1
#
_cell.length_a   1.000
_cell.length_b   1.000
_cell.length_c   1.000
_cell.angle_alpha   90.00
_cell.angle_beta   90.00
_cell.angle_gamma   90.00
#
_symmetry.space_group_name_H-M   'P 1'
#
loop_
_entity.id
_entity.type
_entity.pdbx_description
1 polymer ?
#
loop_
_entity_poly.entity_id
_entity_poly.type
_entity_poly.pdbx_seq_one_letter_code
_entity_poly.pdbx_strand_id
1 'polypeptide(L)' 'MQGTISLGFSYIDTRTERLAKGFTFIENFSLGLSHQIFQKTFIYIGTNFGHVSNLNFQKPNDGYNILGLEVGYSYQL' A
#
# COMPACT_ATOMS: atom_id res chain seq x y z
N MET A 1 5.58 16.36 8.49
CA MET A 1 5.45 15.54 7.27
C MET A 1 5.91 14.13 7.60
N GLN A 2 5.20 13.13 7.11
CA GLN A 2 5.50 11.71 7.32
C GLN A 2 5.61 11.03 5.96
N GLY A 3 6.72 10.30 5.76
CA GLY A 3 6.91 9.42 4.61
C GLY A 3 7.02 7.98 5.09
N THR A 4 6.54 7.02 4.30
CA THR A 4 6.60 5.59 4.65
C THR A 4 6.90 4.78 3.40
N ILE A 5 7.77 3.79 3.56
CA ILE A 5 8.04 2.75 2.57
C ILE A 5 7.70 1.42 3.22
N SER A 6 6.93 0.58 2.53
CA SER A 6 6.55 -0.74 3.05
C SER A 6 6.49 -1.78 1.95
N LEU A 7 6.64 -3.04 2.37
CA LEU A 7 6.43 -4.21 1.53
C LEU A 7 5.28 -5.03 2.13
N GLY A 8 4.25 -5.25 1.34
CA GLY A 8 3.09 -6.06 1.70
C GLY A 8 3.04 -7.36 0.91
N PHE A 9 2.26 -8.31 1.43
CA PHE A 9 2.00 -9.60 0.81
C PHE A 9 0.49 -9.81 0.69
N SER A 10 0.03 -10.36 -0.43
CA SER A 10 -1.39 -10.58 -0.69
C SER A 10 -1.60 -11.82 -1.54
N TYR A 11 -2.83 -12.32 -1.57
CA TYR A 11 -3.24 -13.41 -2.45
C TYR A 11 -4.33 -12.91 -3.40
N ILE A 12 -4.06 -12.99 -4.70
CA ILE A 12 -5.04 -12.69 -5.74
C ILE A 12 -5.75 -13.97 -6.11
N ASP A 13 -7.07 -13.99 -5.97
CA ASP A 13 -7.92 -15.16 -6.21
C ASP A 13 -8.38 -15.31 -7.66
N THR A 14 -8.29 -14.23 -8.43
CA THR A 14 -8.79 -14.11 -9.80
C THR A 14 -7.67 -13.66 -10.72
N ARG A 15 -7.33 -14.51 -11.70
CA ARG A 15 -6.34 -14.18 -12.73
C ARG A 15 -6.88 -13.08 -13.65
N THR A 16 -6.03 -12.12 -13.99
CA THR A 16 -6.28 -11.14 -15.05
C THR A 16 -5.38 -11.40 -16.26
N GLU A 17 -5.57 -10.64 -17.32
CA GLU A 17 -4.67 -10.61 -18.48
C GLU A 17 -3.25 -10.18 -18.11
N ARG A 18 -3.11 -9.36 -17.05
CA ARG A 18 -1.84 -8.80 -16.57
C ARG A 18 -1.18 -9.57 -15.45
N LEU A 19 -1.94 -10.29 -14.62
CA LEU A 19 -1.40 -10.88 -13.40
C LEU A 19 -2.01 -12.26 -13.10
N ALA A 20 -1.14 -13.24 -12.85
CA ALA A 20 -1.52 -14.59 -12.47
C ALA A 20 -2.21 -14.62 -11.10
N LYS A 21 -3.14 -15.58 -10.94
CA LYS A 21 -3.71 -15.95 -9.63
C LYS A 21 -2.59 -16.46 -8.71
N GLY A 22 -2.64 -16.10 -7.43
CA GLY A 22 -1.71 -16.58 -6.42
C GLY A 22 -1.14 -15.47 -5.56
N PHE A 23 0.00 -15.76 -4.93
CA PHE A 23 0.67 -14.80 -4.07
C PHE A 23 1.33 -13.67 -4.86
N THR A 24 1.18 -12.46 -4.33
CA THR A 24 1.74 -11.22 -4.89
C THR A 24 2.32 -10.37 -3.79
N PHE A 25 3.20 -9.46 -4.18
CA PHE A 25 3.84 -8.47 -3.35
C PHE A 25 3.35 -7.09 -3.74
N ILE A 26 3.29 -6.19 -2.77
CA ILE A 26 3.04 -4.78 -3.02
C ILE A 26 4.15 -3.94 -2.40
N GLU A 27 4.86 -3.17 -3.22
CA GLU A 27 5.82 -2.17 -2.77
C GLU A 27 5.08 -0.84 -2.69
N ASN A 28 4.93 -0.29 -1.48
CA ASN A 28 4.19 0.95 -1.25
C ASN A 28 5.09 2.07 -0.79
N PHE A 29 4.87 3.25 -1.37
CA PHE A 29 5.38 4.53 -0.90
C PHE A 29 4.21 5.43 -0.52
N SER A 30 4.20 5.93 0.71
CA SER A 30 3.19 6.87 1.22
C SER A 30 3.84 8.18 1.66
N LEU A 31 3.16 9.28 1.40
CA LEU A 31 3.55 10.62 1.86
C LEU A 31 2.32 11.36 2.38
N GLY A 32 2.43 11.95 3.56
CA GLY A 32 1.34 12.71 4.15
C GLY A 32 1.73 13.59 5.33
N LEU A 33 0.70 14.11 5.97
CA LEU A 33 0.78 14.94 7.17
C LEU A 33 0.11 14.20 8.31
N SER A 34 0.85 14.01 9.40
CA SER A 34 0.32 13.57 10.67
C SER A 34 0.26 14.75 11.62
N HIS A 35 -0.91 14.99 12.20
CA HIS A 35 -1.16 16.09 13.13
C HIS A 35 -1.75 15.56 14.43
N GLN A 36 -1.19 16.01 15.54
CA GLN A 36 -1.70 15.70 16.86
C GLN A 36 -3.00 16.49 17.12
N ILE A 37 -4.11 15.78 17.38
CA ILE A 37 -5.41 16.42 17.66
C ILE A 37 -5.70 16.55 19.17
N PHE A 38 -5.20 15.59 19.97
CA PHE A 38 -5.26 15.60 21.44
C PHE A 38 -3.95 15.02 21.99
N GLN A 39 -3.80 14.95 23.32
CA GLN A 39 -2.53 14.59 23.98
C GLN A 39 -1.90 13.27 23.49
N LYS A 40 -2.71 12.29 23.08
CA LYS A 40 -2.25 10.95 22.66
C LYS A 40 -2.77 10.51 21.30
N THR A 41 -3.40 11.38 20.54
CA THR A 41 -4.11 10.99 19.30
C THR A 41 -3.67 11.81 18.12
N PHE A 42 -3.54 11.16 16.97
CA PHE A 42 -3.08 11.79 15.74
C PHE A 42 -4.01 11.45 14.58
N ILE A 43 -4.20 12.42 13.69
CA ILE A 43 -4.84 12.22 12.38
C ILE A 43 -3.77 12.32 11.31
N TYR A 44 -3.77 11.35 10.41
CA TYR A 44 -2.95 11.32 9.22
C TYR A 44 -3.81 11.53 7.97
N ILE A 45 -3.37 12.39 7.06
CA ILE A 45 -3.93 12.54 5.72
C ILE A 45 -2.77 12.50 4.73
N GLY A 46 -2.87 11.67 3.71
CA GLY A 46 -1.80 11.49 2.75
C GLY A 46 -2.24 10.85 1.45
N THR A 47 -1.25 10.49 0.64
CA THR A 47 -1.42 9.72 -0.59
C THR A 47 -0.41 8.59 -0.63
N ASN A 48 -0.75 7.52 -1.35
CA ASN A 48 0.16 6.41 -1.60
C ASN A 48 0.31 6.11 -3.08
N PHE A 49 1.48 5.58 -3.43
CA PHE A 49 1.77 4.96 -4.70
C PHE A 49 2.29 3.54 -4.42
N GLY A 50 1.57 2.55 -4.92
CA GLY A 50 1.90 1.14 -4.77
C GLY A 50 2.13 0.45 -6.11
N HIS A 51 3.06 -0.49 -6.18
CA HIS A 51 3.21 -1.41 -7.32
C HIS A 51 2.94 -2.85 -6.88
N VAL A 52 2.07 -3.56 -7.60
CA VAL A 52 1.71 -4.95 -7.33
C VAL A 52 2.29 -5.87 -8.41
N SER A 53 3.04 -6.90 -7.98
CA SER A 53 3.56 -7.94 -8.88
C SER A 53 3.73 -9.28 -8.16
N ASN A 54 3.94 -10.37 -8.91
CA ASN A 54 4.33 -11.67 -8.37
C ASN A 54 5.85 -11.94 -8.48
N LEU A 55 6.66 -10.89 -8.67
CA LEU A 55 8.12 -10.97 -8.88
C LEU A 55 8.56 -11.95 -9.99
N ASN A 56 7.71 -12.16 -11.00
CA ASN A 56 7.86 -13.14 -12.07
C ASN A 56 7.89 -14.61 -11.64
N PHE A 57 7.42 -14.94 -10.42
CA PHE A 57 7.24 -16.34 -10.03
C PHE A 57 6.20 -17.07 -10.90
N GLN A 58 5.25 -16.34 -11.49
CA GLN A 58 4.22 -16.88 -12.40
C GLN A 58 3.93 -15.91 -13.55
N LYS A 59 3.47 -16.41 -14.69
CA LYS A 59 3.01 -15.58 -15.82
C LYS A 59 1.48 -15.67 -15.97
N PRO A 60 0.79 -14.57 -16.33
CA PRO A 60 1.31 -13.22 -16.62
C PRO A 60 1.76 -12.47 -15.36
N ASN A 61 2.64 -11.47 -15.53
CA ASN A 61 3.15 -10.61 -14.46
C ASN A 61 3.55 -9.22 -14.98
N ASP A 62 2.63 -8.55 -15.65
CA ASP A 62 2.79 -7.15 -16.05
C ASP A 62 2.52 -6.20 -14.87
N GLY A 63 1.95 -6.74 -13.78
CA GLY A 63 1.63 -6.01 -12.56
C GLY A 63 0.63 -4.87 -12.79
N TYR A 64 0.41 -4.07 -11.76
CA TYR A 64 -0.34 -2.82 -11.85
C TYR A 64 0.06 -1.86 -10.73
N ASN A 65 -0.23 -0.57 -10.93
CA ASN A 65 0.02 0.47 -9.95
C ASN A 65 -1.27 0.87 -9.24
N ILE A 66 -1.14 1.28 -7.98
CA ILE A 66 -2.20 1.84 -7.16
C ILE A 66 -1.79 3.27 -6.84
N LEU A 67 -2.67 4.23 -7.07
CA LEU A 67 -2.55 5.59 -6.55
C LEU A 67 -3.75 5.84 -5.65
N GLY A 68 -3.51 6.06 -4.37
CA GLY A 68 -4.56 6.16 -3.35
C GLY A 68 -4.48 7.43 -2.52
N LEU A 69 -5.60 7.76 -1.88
CA LEU A 69 -5.67 8.72 -0.79
C LEU A 69 -5.78 7.96 0.53
N GLU A 70 -5.15 8.47 1.57
CA GLU A 70 -5.09 7.83 2.88
C GLU A 70 -5.63 8.76 3.95
N VAL A 71 -6.45 8.20 4.86
CA VAL A 71 -6.87 8.85 6.10
C VAL A 71 -6.63 7.85 7.23
N GLY A 72 -5.86 8.26 8.25
CA GLY A 72 -5.48 7.42 9.37
C GLY A 72 -5.76 8.08 10.72
N TYR A 73 -6.06 7.26 11.72
CA TYR A 73 -6.17 7.67 13.11
C TYR A 73 -5.26 6.78 13.96
N SER A 74 -4.46 7.37 14.84
CA SER A 74 -3.58 6.61 15.75
C SER A 74 -3.66 7.12 17.18
N TYR A 75 -3.41 6.21 18.13
CA TYR A 75 -3.34 6.48 19.56
C TYR A 75 -1.98 6.04 20.10
N GLN A 76 -1.30 6.92 20.82
CA GLN A 76 -0.04 6.66 21.50
C GLN A 76 -0.34 6.07 22.89
N LEU A 77 -0.07 4.76 23.04
CA LEU A 77 -0.24 4.01 24.29
C LEU A 77 0.62 4.60 25.42
#